data_AF-A0A2E0A5I6-F1
#
_entry.id   AF-A0A2E0A5I6-F1
#
_cell.length_a   1.000
_cell.length_b   1.000
_cell.length_c   1.000
_cell.angle_alpha   90.00
_cell.angle_beta   90.00
_cell.angle_gamma   90.00
#
_symmetry.space_group_name_H-M   'P 1'
#
loop_
_entity.id
_entity.type
_entity.pdbx_description
1 polymer ?
#
loop_
_entity_poly.entity_id
_entity_poly.type
_entity_poly.pdbx_seq_one_letter_code
_entity_poly.pdbx_strand_id
1 'polypeptide(L)'
;MKITPAVPALCALLLLIPASASATTEHDNDVFIHTNGLTACSFTETSHSVSKGQPYSGTTSKMHDGKCKVTVKAGRHGTSEVAKWFSSEIGTGAAIACDSSGPMPDKLNFAVEGTLVLTQGDQTTTCKNVILAQGHFGVTNNWWLGSPDVNSGGVPFVGPLTEQCSSGGILPKVVVYSPPQPCVNNFTANVNQ
;
A
#
# COMPACT_ATOMS: atom_id res chain seq x y z
N MET A 1 76.65 25.41 -17.97
CA MET A 1 75.58 26.02 -17.15
C MET A 1 74.44 26.40 -18.10
N LYS A 2 73.38 25.60 -18.16
CA LYS A 2 72.10 25.92 -18.81
C LYS A 2 71.02 25.40 -17.86
N ILE A 3 70.21 26.33 -17.37
CA ILE A 3 69.17 26.10 -16.37
C ILE A 3 67.85 25.98 -17.12
N THR A 4 67.17 24.85 -16.99
CA THR A 4 65.81 24.64 -17.52
C THR A 4 64.82 24.91 -16.38
N PRO A 5 63.77 25.73 -16.55
CA PRO A 5 62.78 25.92 -15.51
C PRO A 5 61.76 24.78 -15.51
N ALA A 6 61.42 24.28 -14.33
CA ALA A 6 60.35 23.32 -14.10
C ALA A 6 58.98 24.05 -14.10
N VAL A 7 58.01 23.50 -14.83
CA VAL A 7 56.60 23.93 -14.79
C VAL A 7 55.94 23.31 -13.56
N PRO A 8 55.23 24.07 -12.70
CA PRO A 8 54.51 23.48 -11.58
C PRO A 8 53.20 22.86 -12.09
N ALA A 9 53.08 21.53 -11.96
CA ALA A 9 51.82 20.83 -12.14
C ALA A 9 50.90 21.13 -10.94
N LEU A 10 49.87 21.93 -11.18
CA LEU A 10 48.83 22.22 -10.19
C LEU A 10 47.95 20.96 -10.04
N CYS A 11 48.21 20.15 -9.02
CA CYS A 11 47.42 18.97 -8.70
C CYS A 11 46.12 19.42 -8.02
N ALA A 12 45.02 19.51 -8.78
CA ALA A 12 43.70 19.75 -8.24
C ALA A 12 43.25 18.51 -7.44
N LEU A 13 43.31 18.62 -6.12
CA LEU A 13 42.80 17.60 -5.21
C LEU A 13 41.27 17.65 -5.21
N LEU A 14 40.62 16.81 -6.03
CA LEU A 14 39.18 16.57 -5.93
C LEU A 14 38.90 15.92 -4.58
N LEU A 15 38.37 16.70 -3.64
CA LEU A 15 37.76 16.20 -2.41
C LEU A 15 36.51 15.39 -2.79
N LEU A 16 36.63 14.07 -2.84
CA LEU A 16 35.47 13.19 -2.79
C LEU A 16 34.82 13.35 -1.41
N ILE A 17 33.75 14.13 -1.35
CA ILE A 17 32.86 14.16 -0.19
C ILE A 17 32.12 12.81 -0.19
N PRO A 18 32.32 11.93 0.82
CA PRO A 18 31.54 10.71 0.90
C PRO A 18 30.08 11.09 1.12
N ALA A 19 29.22 10.75 0.16
CA ALA A 19 27.78 10.82 0.35
C ALA A 19 27.41 9.79 1.43
N SER A 20 27.06 10.27 2.62
CA SER A 20 26.50 9.43 3.68
C SER A 20 25.14 8.90 3.22
N ALA A 21 25.13 7.72 2.59
CA ALA A 21 23.90 6.98 2.35
C ALA A 21 23.40 6.48 3.71
N SER A 22 22.44 7.19 4.31
CA SER A 22 21.70 6.68 5.46
C SER A 22 20.99 5.40 5.00
N ALA A 23 21.38 4.25 5.53
CA ALA A 23 20.85 2.96 5.12
C ALA A 23 19.35 2.91 5.48
N THR A 24 18.49 2.98 4.47
CA THR A 24 17.05 2.80 4.64
C THR A 24 16.76 1.33 4.95
N THR A 25 15.82 1.07 5.87
CA THR A 25 15.53 -0.29 6.35
C THR A 25 14.24 -0.80 5.73
N GLU A 26 14.25 -2.04 5.27
CA GLU A 26 13.05 -2.73 4.80
C GLU A 26 12.29 -3.32 5.99
N HIS A 27 10.96 -3.24 5.94
CA HIS A 27 10.09 -3.83 6.94
C HIS A 27 9.06 -4.73 6.27
N ASP A 28 8.66 -5.79 6.99
CA ASP A 28 7.42 -6.49 6.71
C ASP A 28 6.25 -5.66 7.24
N ASN A 29 5.42 -5.19 6.32
CA ASN A 29 4.23 -4.40 6.66
C ASN A 29 2.98 -5.24 6.41
N ASP A 30 2.41 -5.76 7.49
CA ASP A 30 1.26 -6.66 7.44
C ASP A 30 -0.06 -5.89 7.55
N VAL A 31 -0.98 -6.19 6.64
CA VAL A 31 -2.40 -5.84 6.71
C VAL A 31 -3.24 -7.10 6.55
N PHE A 32 -4.37 -7.14 7.26
CA PHE A 32 -5.24 -8.30 7.33
C PHE A 32 -6.60 -7.98 6.74
N ILE A 33 -7.10 -8.86 5.89
CA ILE A 33 -8.44 -8.79 5.31
C ILE A 33 -9.24 -9.98 5.84
N HIS A 34 -10.28 -9.69 6.59
CA HIS A 34 -11.18 -10.68 7.19
C HIS A 34 -12.42 -10.87 6.32
N THR A 35 -12.76 -12.13 6.06
CA THR A 35 -14.02 -12.53 5.43
C THR A 35 -14.51 -13.78 6.12
N ASN A 36 -15.80 -13.85 6.45
CA ASN A 36 -16.34 -15.03 7.14
C ASN A 36 -16.21 -16.29 6.27
N GLY A 37 -15.71 -17.39 6.83
CA GLY A 37 -15.54 -18.65 6.09
C GLY A 37 -14.42 -18.60 5.04
N LEU A 38 -13.48 -17.67 5.13
CA LEU A 38 -12.32 -17.61 4.25
C LEU A 38 -11.45 -18.88 4.40
N THR A 39 -11.18 -19.53 3.28
CA THR A 39 -10.41 -20.79 3.21
C THR A 39 -9.09 -20.62 2.46
N ALA A 40 -9.04 -19.71 1.50
CA ALA A 40 -7.83 -19.29 0.81
C ALA A 40 -7.94 -17.82 0.38
N CYS A 41 -6.79 -17.19 0.13
CA CYS A 41 -6.75 -15.86 -0.46
C CYS A 41 -5.44 -15.65 -1.22
N SER A 42 -5.45 -14.64 -2.09
CA SER A 42 -4.23 -14.07 -2.68
C SER A 42 -4.39 -12.60 -2.97
N PHE A 43 -3.28 -11.87 -2.93
CA PHE A 43 -3.15 -10.52 -3.45
C PHE A 43 -2.02 -10.51 -4.46
N THR A 44 -2.34 -10.16 -5.70
CA THR A 44 -1.38 -10.04 -6.80
C THR A 44 -1.25 -8.57 -7.16
N GLU A 45 -0.11 -7.98 -6.82
CA GLU A 45 0.21 -6.58 -7.13
C GLU A 45 0.29 -6.34 -8.65
N THR A 46 -0.27 -5.22 -9.07
CA THR A 46 -0.28 -4.72 -10.46
C THR A 46 0.46 -3.41 -10.61
N SER A 47 0.51 -2.58 -9.55
CA SER A 47 1.19 -1.29 -9.54
C SER A 47 1.56 -0.88 -8.11
N HIS A 48 2.52 0.03 -7.95
CA HIS A 48 2.88 0.56 -6.63
C HIS A 48 3.51 1.95 -6.70
N SER A 49 3.56 2.60 -5.54
CA SER A 49 4.37 3.80 -5.29
C SER A 49 5.04 3.68 -3.92
N VAL A 50 6.34 3.92 -3.90
CA VAL A 50 7.18 3.86 -2.70
C VAL A 50 8.04 5.12 -2.66
N SER A 51 8.24 5.67 -1.47
CA SER A 51 9.02 6.88 -1.30
C SER A 51 10.46 6.72 -1.80
N LYS A 52 10.96 7.75 -2.49
CA LYS A 52 12.27 7.73 -3.16
C LYS A 52 13.39 7.35 -2.18
N GLY A 53 14.20 6.36 -2.57
CA GLY A 53 15.34 5.88 -1.78
C GLY A 53 14.98 4.88 -0.66
N GLN A 54 13.69 4.55 -0.48
CA GLN A 54 13.29 3.45 0.39
C GLN A 54 13.43 2.10 -0.34
N PRO A 55 13.73 1.01 0.38
CA PRO A 55 13.73 -0.33 -0.18
C PRO A 55 12.31 -0.79 -0.51
N TYR A 56 12.21 -1.67 -1.49
CA TYR A 56 10.97 -2.34 -1.87
C TYR A 56 11.24 -3.72 -2.47
N SER A 57 10.56 -4.73 -1.94
CA SER A 57 10.69 -6.14 -2.40
C SER A 57 9.35 -6.78 -2.74
N GLY A 58 8.35 -5.96 -3.07
CA GLY A 58 7.03 -6.42 -3.52
C GLY A 58 6.10 -6.85 -2.41
N THR A 59 5.07 -7.58 -2.80
CA THR A 59 4.01 -8.09 -1.92
C THR A 59 3.96 -9.61 -1.85
N THR A 60 3.50 -10.12 -0.72
CA THR A 60 3.14 -11.54 -0.56
C THR A 60 1.81 -11.65 0.17
N SER A 61 1.10 -12.77 0.01
CA SER A 61 -0.16 -13.01 0.71
C SER A 61 -0.31 -14.46 1.12
N LYS A 62 -0.97 -14.69 2.26
CA LYS A 62 -1.28 -16.03 2.76
C LYS A 62 -2.40 -15.99 3.78
N MET A 63 -3.02 -17.14 4.02
CA MET A 63 -3.90 -17.31 5.18
C MET A 63 -3.12 -17.20 6.49
N HIS A 64 -3.68 -16.51 7.47
CA HIS A 64 -3.18 -16.40 8.84
C HIS A 64 -4.36 -16.19 9.79
N ASP A 65 -4.55 -17.11 10.74
CA ASP A 65 -5.60 -17.04 11.77
C ASP A 65 -6.99 -16.71 11.22
N GLY A 66 -7.39 -17.40 10.14
CA GLY A 66 -8.69 -17.21 9.49
C GLY A 66 -8.83 -15.94 8.64
N LYS A 67 -7.76 -15.17 8.48
CA LYS A 67 -7.72 -13.93 7.68
C LYS A 67 -6.76 -14.05 6.50
N CYS A 68 -6.95 -13.21 5.50
CA CYS A 68 -5.94 -12.98 4.48
C CYS A 68 -4.90 -12.00 4.99
N LYS A 69 -3.66 -12.45 5.20
CA LYS A 69 -2.54 -11.57 5.51
C LYS A 69 -1.85 -11.17 4.21
N VAL A 70 -1.78 -9.87 3.94
CA VAL A 70 -0.95 -9.29 2.87
C VAL A 70 0.24 -8.60 3.52
N THR A 71 1.44 -8.97 3.10
CA THR A 71 2.71 -8.38 3.55
C THR A 71 3.31 -7.55 2.43
N VAL A 72 3.49 -6.25 2.67
CA VAL A 72 4.22 -5.34 1.77
C VAL A 72 5.62 -5.14 2.31
N LYS A 73 6.65 -5.51 1.55
CA LYS A 73 8.05 -5.37 1.95
C LYS A 73 8.57 -4.02 1.48
N ALA A 74 8.61 -3.06 2.39
CA ALA A 74 8.91 -1.66 2.06
C ALA A 74 9.49 -0.90 3.25
N GLY A 75 10.23 0.18 2.97
CA GLY A 75 10.61 1.17 3.97
C GLY A 75 9.42 2.01 4.49
N ARG A 76 9.62 2.71 5.61
CA ARG A 76 8.60 3.51 6.31
C ARG A 76 8.96 4.98 6.33
N HIS A 77 8.86 5.63 5.18
CA HIS A 77 9.16 7.05 5.05
C HIS A 77 8.01 7.80 4.38
N GLY A 78 7.17 8.46 5.16
CA GLY A 78 5.95 9.09 4.64
C GLY A 78 6.25 10.29 3.74
N THR A 79 5.78 10.26 2.48
CA THR A 79 5.93 11.40 1.57
C THR A 79 4.62 11.78 0.87
N SER A 80 4.54 13.04 0.43
CA SER A 80 3.35 13.58 -0.24
C SER A 80 3.17 13.03 -1.66
N GLU A 81 4.26 12.58 -2.28
CA GLU A 81 4.27 12.02 -3.63
C GLU A 81 3.53 10.69 -3.67
N VAL A 82 3.74 9.83 -2.66
CA VAL A 82 3.00 8.57 -2.54
C VAL A 82 1.52 8.83 -2.26
N ALA A 83 1.20 9.80 -1.40
CA ALA A 83 -0.18 10.22 -1.15
C ALA A 83 -0.91 10.75 -2.39
N LYS A 84 -0.21 11.55 -3.21
CA LYS A 84 -0.73 12.02 -4.51
C LYS A 84 -0.94 10.88 -5.50
N TRP A 85 0.00 9.94 -5.57
CA TRP A 85 -0.15 8.75 -6.40
C TRP A 85 -1.37 7.94 -5.98
N PHE A 86 -1.50 7.63 -4.69
CA PHE A 86 -2.66 6.94 -4.13
C PHE A 86 -3.96 7.65 -4.51
N SER A 87 -4.05 8.96 -4.31
CA SER A 87 -5.24 9.74 -4.65
C SER A 87 -5.55 9.74 -6.15
N SER A 88 -4.52 9.72 -7.00
CA SER A 88 -4.66 9.63 -8.45
C SER A 88 -5.22 8.29 -8.90
N GLU A 89 -4.73 7.19 -8.32
CA GLU A 89 -5.23 5.84 -8.64
C GLU A 89 -6.63 5.58 -8.09
N ILE A 90 -7.00 6.21 -6.97
CA ILE A 90 -8.39 6.21 -6.50
C ILE A 90 -9.30 6.95 -7.48
N GLY A 91 -8.84 8.05 -8.08
CA GLY A 91 -9.61 8.80 -9.07
C GLY A 91 -10.99 9.22 -8.54
N THR A 92 -12.05 8.71 -9.16
CA THR A 92 -13.46 8.97 -8.78
C THR A 92 -14.02 8.00 -7.74
N GLY A 93 -13.25 6.98 -7.34
CA GLY A 93 -13.64 6.01 -6.33
C GLY A 93 -13.52 6.59 -4.91
N ALA A 94 -13.29 5.70 -3.94
CA ALA A 94 -13.21 6.09 -2.54
C ALA A 94 -12.19 5.25 -1.75
N ALA A 95 -11.81 5.76 -0.58
CA ALA A 95 -10.91 5.11 0.35
C ALA A 95 -11.43 5.18 1.80
N ILE A 96 -11.02 4.21 2.61
CA ILE A 96 -11.23 4.11 4.05
C ILE A 96 -9.89 3.90 4.75
N ALA A 97 -9.82 4.24 6.04
CA ALA A 97 -8.62 4.08 6.84
C ALA A 97 -8.89 3.36 8.18
N CYS A 98 -7.88 2.63 8.66
CA CYS A 98 -7.72 2.29 10.07
C CYS A 98 -7.11 3.50 10.80
N ASP A 99 -7.97 4.38 11.32
CA ASP A 99 -7.61 5.66 11.94
C ASP A 99 -7.09 6.72 10.96
N SER A 100 -7.73 7.89 10.95
CA SER A 100 -7.34 9.04 10.14
C SER A 100 -7.92 10.34 10.72
N SER A 101 -7.22 11.45 10.53
CA SER A 101 -7.71 12.81 10.83
C SER A 101 -8.42 13.46 9.64
N GLY A 102 -8.46 12.79 8.49
CA GLY A 102 -8.93 13.38 7.25
C GLY A 102 -9.43 12.35 6.22
N PRO A 103 -10.01 12.86 5.14
CA PRO A 103 -10.65 12.04 4.11
C PRO A 103 -9.68 11.23 3.26
N MET A 104 -8.46 11.75 3.12
CA MET A 104 -7.35 11.18 2.35
C MET A 104 -6.05 11.44 3.11
N PRO A 105 -5.01 10.63 2.88
CA PRO A 105 -3.72 10.82 3.54
C PRO A 105 -2.96 12.00 2.92
N ASP A 106 -2.31 12.81 3.74
CA ASP A 106 -1.38 13.85 3.26
C ASP A 106 0.00 13.27 2.91
N LYS A 107 0.37 12.17 3.56
CA LYS A 107 1.63 11.45 3.38
C LYS A 107 1.42 9.96 3.55
N LEU A 108 2.08 9.18 2.70
CA LEU A 108 2.09 7.72 2.76
C LEU A 108 3.52 7.20 2.65
N ASN A 109 3.83 6.10 3.31
CA ASN A 109 5.11 5.39 3.23
C ASN A 109 5.23 4.66 1.89
N PHE A 110 4.13 4.00 1.50
CA PHE A 110 3.97 3.27 0.25
C PHE A 110 2.48 3.06 -0.03
N ALA A 111 2.16 2.72 -1.27
CA ALA A 111 0.86 2.25 -1.72
C ALA A 111 1.07 1.16 -2.77
N VAL A 112 0.26 0.10 -2.73
CA VAL A 112 0.28 -1.01 -3.68
C VAL A 112 -1.14 -1.25 -4.20
N GLU A 113 -1.30 -1.24 -5.51
CA GLU A 113 -2.52 -1.66 -6.19
C GLU A 113 -2.38 -3.14 -6.60
N GLY A 114 -3.46 -3.90 -6.49
CA GLY A 114 -3.47 -5.27 -6.96
C GLY A 114 -4.86 -5.86 -7.12
N THR A 115 -4.86 -7.14 -7.48
CA THR A 115 -6.05 -7.98 -7.52
C THR A 115 -6.12 -8.81 -6.24
N LEU A 116 -7.21 -8.63 -5.49
CA LEU A 116 -7.54 -9.41 -4.31
C LEU A 116 -8.46 -10.57 -4.69
N VAL A 117 -8.07 -11.77 -4.29
CA VAL A 117 -8.88 -12.99 -4.47
C VAL A 117 -9.20 -13.57 -3.10
N LEU A 118 -10.47 -13.81 -2.84
CA LEU A 118 -11.00 -14.38 -1.61
C LEU A 118 -11.77 -15.66 -1.93
N THR A 119 -11.43 -16.77 -1.28
CA THR A 119 -12.08 -18.07 -1.50
C THR A 119 -12.78 -18.55 -0.24
N GLN A 120 -14.09 -18.78 -0.32
CA GLN A 120 -14.96 -19.27 0.76
C GLN A 120 -15.54 -20.64 0.36
N GLY A 121 -14.86 -21.74 0.72
CA GLY A 121 -15.19 -23.07 0.20
C GLY A 121 -14.93 -23.14 -1.31
N ASP A 122 -15.93 -23.54 -2.09
CA ASP A 122 -15.81 -23.63 -3.56
C ASP A 122 -16.06 -22.28 -4.28
N GLN A 123 -16.37 -21.23 -3.53
CA GLN A 123 -16.70 -19.92 -4.06
C GLN A 123 -15.47 -19.02 -4.10
N THR A 124 -15.16 -18.45 -5.27
CA THR A 124 -14.07 -17.48 -5.42
C THR A 124 -14.62 -16.10 -5.80
N THR A 125 -14.13 -15.07 -5.13
CA THR A 125 -14.45 -13.67 -5.39
C THR A 125 -13.17 -12.92 -5.72
N THR A 126 -13.13 -12.26 -6.88
CA THR A 126 -11.97 -11.55 -7.41
C THR A 126 -12.29 -10.07 -7.57
N CYS A 127 -11.65 -9.24 -6.74
CA CYS A 127 -11.75 -7.79 -6.72
C CYS A 127 -10.49 -7.18 -7.33
N LYS A 128 -10.65 -6.25 -8.27
CA LYS A 128 -9.53 -5.66 -9.02
C LYS A 128 -9.27 -4.24 -8.51
N ASN A 129 -8.08 -3.73 -8.83
CA ASN A 129 -7.67 -2.37 -8.51
C ASN A 129 -7.84 -2.02 -7.01
N VAL A 130 -7.67 -3.03 -6.14
CA VAL A 130 -7.68 -2.83 -4.69
C VAL A 130 -6.33 -2.23 -4.31
N ILE A 131 -6.37 -1.05 -3.70
CA ILE A 131 -5.19 -0.30 -3.28
C ILE A 131 -5.05 -0.39 -1.77
N LEU A 132 -3.93 -0.97 -1.31
CA LEU A 132 -3.53 -1.02 0.08
C LEU A 132 -2.39 -0.04 0.30
N ALA A 133 -2.50 0.83 1.30
CA ALA A 133 -1.45 1.79 1.60
C ALA A 133 -1.22 1.94 3.09
N GLN A 134 0.01 2.34 3.44
CA GLN A 134 0.39 2.62 4.82
C GLN A 134 0.82 4.07 4.96
N GLY A 135 0.28 4.75 5.97
CA GLY A 135 0.68 6.09 6.37
C GLY A 135 1.13 6.13 7.82
N HIS A 136 0.89 7.28 8.44
CA HIS A 136 1.13 7.50 9.86
C HIS A 136 -0.03 8.25 10.50
N PHE A 137 -0.44 7.84 11.70
CA PHE A 137 -1.42 8.54 12.52
C PHE A 137 -0.96 8.57 13.98
N GLY A 138 -0.69 9.77 14.51
CA GLY A 138 -0.18 9.94 15.87
C GLY A 138 1.21 9.31 16.06
N VAL A 139 1.26 8.14 16.70
CA VAL A 139 2.49 7.37 16.97
C VAL A 139 2.48 5.98 16.32
N THR A 140 1.42 5.65 15.58
CA THR A 140 1.22 4.36 14.93
C THR A 140 1.16 4.54 13.42
N ASN A 141 1.40 3.45 12.69
CA ASN A 141 1.19 3.43 11.25
C ASN A 141 -0.27 3.06 10.99
N ASN A 142 -1.02 3.95 10.33
CA ASN A 142 -2.36 3.64 9.86
C ASN A 142 -2.31 2.93 8.51
N TRP A 143 -3.40 2.24 8.20
CA TRP A 143 -3.61 1.56 6.93
C TRP A 143 -4.80 2.14 6.20
N TRP A 144 -4.70 2.14 4.87
CA TRP A 144 -5.72 2.61 3.95
C TRP A 144 -6.09 1.48 2.99
N LEU A 145 -7.36 1.42 2.66
CA LEU A 145 -7.91 0.57 1.61
C LEU A 145 -8.79 1.44 0.71
N GLY A 146 -8.57 1.37 -0.59
CA GLY A 146 -9.45 2.03 -1.56
C GLY A 146 -9.36 1.36 -2.93
N SER A 147 -10.12 1.90 -3.89
CA SER A 147 -10.11 1.47 -5.28
C SER A 147 -10.77 2.56 -6.15
N PRO A 148 -10.49 2.64 -7.45
CA PRO A 148 -11.30 3.43 -8.39
C PRO A 148 -12.71 2.87 -8.58
N ASP A 149 -12.93 1.58 -8.31
CA ASP A 149 -14.16 0.84 -8.60
C ASP A 149 -15.11 0.74 -7.41
N VAL A 150 -14.84 1.45 -6.31
CA VAL A 150 -15.66 1.43 -5.09
C VAL A 150 -16.48 2.70 -4.91
N ASN A 151 -17.69 2.51 -4.40
CA ASN A 151 -18.55 3.59 -3.95
C ASN A 151 -18.61 3.63 -2.42
N SER A 152 -18.66 4.82 -1.80
CA SER A 152 -18.88 4.93 -0.35
C SER A 152 -20.36 4.79 0.00
N GLY A 153 -20.72 3.79 0.80
CA GLY A 153 -22.10 3.51 1.23
C GLY A 153 -22.63 4.39 2.37
N GLY A 154 -21.96 5.49 2.72
CA GLY A 154 -22.30 6.36 3.85
C GLY A 154 -21.60 7.72 3.78
N VAL A 155 -21.40 8.40 4.92
CA VAL A 155 -20.54 9.58 4.98
C VAL A 155 -19.19 9.19 4.36
N PRO A 156 -18.70 9.91 3.34
CA PRO A 156 -17.40 9.64 2.76
C PRO A 156 -16.35 9.45 3.87
N PHE A 157 -15.38 8.55 3.66
CA PHE A 157 -14.21 8.35 4.53
C PHE A 157 -14.41 7.57 5.83
N VAL A 158 -15.65 7.48 6.34
CA VAL A 158 -16.00 6.70 7.56
C VAL A 158 -16.94 5.53 7.24
N GLY A 159 -17.66 5.62 6.12
CA GLY A 159 -18.58 4.59 5.68
C GLY A 159 -17.90 3.40 5.00
N PRO A 160 -18.59 2.26 4.91
CA PRO A 160 -18.08 1.11 4.18
C PRO A 160 -17.91 1.44 2.68
N LEU A 161 -16.94 0.79 2.04
CA LEU A 161 -16.76 0.83 0.59
C LEU A 161 -17.46 -0.36 -0.04
N THR A 162 -18.13 -0.16 -1.17
CA THR A 162 -18.82 -1.21 -1.90
C THR A 162 -18.20 -1.38 -3.28
N GLU A 163 -17.74 -2.59 -3.59
CA GLU A 163 -17.16 -2.98 -4.89
C GLU A 163 -18.01 -4.08 -5.55
N GLN A 164 -18.06 -4.09 -6.87
CA GLN A 164 -18.60 -5.20 -7.66
C GLN A 164 -17.44 -6.09 -8.11
N CYS A 165 -17.29 -7.25 -7.47
CA CYS A 165 -16.20 -8.18 -7.75
C CYS A 165 -16.68 -9.35 -8.61
N SER A 166 -15.80 -9.92 -9.42
CA SER A 166 -16.11 -11.13 -10.19
C SER A 166 -16.28 -12.34 -9.25
N SER A 167 -17.23 -13.23 -9.57
CA SER A 167 -17.56 -14.40 -8.75
C SER A 167 -17.19 -15.75 -9.40
N GLY A 168 -16.54 -15.72 -10.57
CA GLY A 168 -16.39 -16.89 -11.45
C GLY A 168 -17.68 -17.32 -12.17
N GLY A 169 -18.83 -16.76 -11.80
CA GLY A 169 -20.13 -16.95 -12.46
C GLY A 169 -20.58 -15.75 -13.31
N ILE A 170 -21.84 -15.78 -13.75
CA ILE A 170 -22.42 -14.75 -14.64
C ILE A 170 -22.66 -13.41 -13.90
N LEU A 171 -23.02 -13.48 -12.61
CA LEU A 171 -23.33 -12.30 -11.81
C LEU A 171 -22.14 -11.92 -10.91
N PRO A 172 -21.79 -10.62 -10.80
CA PRO A 172 -20.80 -10.17 -9.84
C PRO A 172 -21.29 -10.38 -8.41
N LYS A 173 -20.36 -10.42 -7.47
CA LYS A 173 -20.62 -10.38 -6.02
C LYS A 173 -20.31 -8.99 -5.50
N VAL A 174 -21.14 -8.51 -4.59
CA VAL A 174 -20.91 -7.24 -3.92
C VAL A 174 -20.00 -7.47 -2.72
N VAL A 175 -18.85 -6.80 -2.70
CA VAL A 175 -17.94 -6.82 -1.54
C VAL A 175 -18.02 -5.50 -0.81
N VAL A 176 -18.28 -5.58 0.49
CA VAL A 176 -18.37 -4.43 1.37
C VAL A 176 -17.16 -4.40 2.30
N TYR A 177 -16.27 -3.44 2.08
CA TYR A 177 -15.09 -3.22 2.92
C TYR A 177 -15.39 -2.29 4.09
N SER A 178 -14.89 -2.61 5.27
CA SER A 178 -14.99 -1.73 6.43
C SER A 178 -13.83 -1.92 7.42
N PRO A 179 -13.42 -0.85 8.12
CA PRO A 179 -12.47 -0.96 9.22
C PRO A 179 -13.19 -1.47 10.49
N PRO A 180 -12.85 -2.65 11.05
CA PRO A 180 -13.33 -3.05 12.37
C PRO A 180 -12.79 -2.09 13.43
N GLN A 181 -13.58 -1.74 14.44
CA GLN A 181 -13.15 -0.83 15.51
C GLN A 181 -12.81 -1.61 16.79
N PRO A 182 -11.63 -1.44 17.40
CA PRO A 182 -10.51 -0.58 16.98
C PRO A 182 -9.73 -1.15 15.77
N CYS A 183 -9.26 -0.27 14.87
CA CYS A 183 -8.62 -0.63 13.60
C CYS A 183 -7.15 -0.23 13.61
N VAL A 184 -6.22 -1.17 13.42
CA VAL A 184 -4.79 -0.85 13.26
C VAL A 184 -4.33 -1.17 11.84
N ASN A 185 -4.53 -2.41 11.44
CA ASN A 185 -4.13 -2.96 10.15
C ASN A 185 -5.07 -4.08 9.70
N ASN A 186 -6.35 -3.98 10.06
CA ASN A 186 -7.35 -5.00 9.76
C ASN A 186 -8.49 -4.35 8.97
N PHE A 187 -8.99 -4.99 7.93
CA PHE A 187 -10.21 -4.64 7.24
C PHE A 187 -11.11 -5.85 7.18
N THR A 188 -12.42 -5.64 7.16
CA THR A 188 -13.39 -6.68 6.81
C THR A 188 -13.76 -6.53 5.35
N ALA A 189 -13.88 -7.62 4.61
CA ALA A 189 -14.44 -7.70 3.27
C ALA A 189 -15.65 -8.65 3.31
N ASN A 190 -16.84 -8.10 3.50
CA ASN A 190 -18.08 -8.89 3.54
C ASN A 190 -18.54 -9.15 2.11
N VAL A 191 -18.51 -10.42 1.70
CA VAL A 191 -18.98 -10.86 0.38
C VAL A 191 -20.48 -11.15 0.48
N ASN A 192 -21.30 -10.26 -0.08
CA ASN A 192 -22.74 -10.44 -0.16
C ASN A 192 -23.10 -11.28 -1.39
N GLN A 193 -24.03 -12.22 -1.20
CA GLN A 193 -24.57 -13.10 -2.25
C GLN A 193 -25.71 -12.43 -3.01
#